data_AF-A0A6P6GF89-F1
#
_entry.id   AF-A0A6P6GF89-F1
#
_cell.length_a   1.000
_cell.length_b   1.000
_cell.length_c   1.000
_cell.angle_alpha   90.00
_cell.angle_beta   90.00
_cell.angle_gamma   90.00
#
_symmetry.space_group_name_H-M   'P 1'
#
loop_
_entity.id
_entity.type
_entity.pdbx_description
1 polymer ?
#
loop_
_entity_poly.entity_id
_entity_poly.type
_entity_poly.pdbx_seq_one_letter_code
_entity_poly.pdbx_strand_id
1 'polypeptide(L)'
;MSRLGGAGAVAPLVTDIPLSSVEEEGNESGRNQPAWEKWSNDGTERQVAKLMEENVGAAMQLLQSKALCIMPISLASAIYHTQPPDTASVVKPETNPPS
;
A
#
# COMPACT_ATOMS: atom_id res chain seq x y z
N MET A 1 -57.66 2.45 6.77
CA MET A 1 -56.44 2.26 7.57
C MET A 1 -55.39 1.58 6.70
N SER A 2 -54.11 1.86 6.97
CA SER A 2 -52.90 1.24 6.39
C SER A 2 -52.58 1.54 4.92
N ARG A 3 -52.00 2.73 4.72
CA ARG A 3 -51.07 2.99 3.62
C ARG A 3 -49.84 2.11 3.83
N LEU A 4 -49.63 1.17 2.93
CA LEU A 4 -48.45 0.31 2.87
C LEU A 4 -47.23 1.20 2.62
N GLY A 5 -46.40 1.38 3.65
CA GLY A 5 -45.15 2.13 3.57
C GLY A 5 -44.11 1.31 2.80
N GLY A 6 -43.71 1.81 1.64
CA GLY A 6 -42.55 1.30 0.91
C GLY A 6 -41.27 1.73 1.63
N ALA A 7 -40.72 0.85 2.46
CA ALA A 7 -39.39 1.01 3.01
C ALA A 7 -38.37 0.64 1.92
N GLY A 8 -37.72 1.65 1.34
CA GLY A 8 -36.55 1.45 0.50
C GLY A 8 -35.41 0.90 1.36
N ALA A 9 -35.14 -0.40 1.26
CA ALA A 9 -33.96 -1.00 1.86
C ALA A 9 -32.74 -0.57 1.04
N VAL A 10 -32.02 0.43 1.53
CA VAL A 10 -30.66 0.73 1.06
C VAL A 10 -29.77 -0.33 1.69
N ALA A 11 -29.41 -1.35 0.91
CA ALA A 11 -28.45 -2.34 1.37
C ALA A 11 -27.09 -1.67 1.63
N PRO A 12 -26.37 -2.01 2.72
CA PRO A 12 -24.98 -1.61 2.88
C PRO A 12 -24.19 -2.25 1.73
N LEU A 13 -23.65 -1.42 0.85
CA LEU A 13 -22.62 -1.83 -0.11
C LEU A 13 -21.34 -2.09 0.68
N VAL A 14 -21.28 -3.22 1.37
CA VAL A 14 -20.02 -3.87 1.70
C VAL A 14 -19.50 -4.39 0.37
N THR A 15 -18.72 -3.56 -0.31
CA THR A 15 -17.83 -4.07 -1.35
C THR A 15 -16.80 -4.93 -0.66
N ASP A 16 -17.05 -6.24 -0.64
CA ASP A 16 -16.01 -7.25 -0.70
C ASP A 16 -15.15 -6.92 -1.93
N ILE A 17 -14.15 -6.05 -1.76
CA ILE A 17 -13.01 -6.00 -2.66
C ILE A 17 -12.17 -7.19 -2.20
N PRO A 18 -12.16 -8.34 -2.92
CA PRO A 18 -11.16 -9.34 -2.63
C PRO A 18 -9.82 -8.64 -2.82
N LEU A 19 -9.07 -8.49 -1.74
CA LEU A 19 -7.64 -8.28 -1.80
C LEU A 19 -7.07 -9.58 -2.37
N SER A 20 -7.20 -9.72 -3.71
CA SER A 20 -6.48 -10.72 -4.46
C SER A 20 -5.03 -10.59 -4.03
N SER A 21 -4.56 -11.65 -3.40
CA SER A 21 -3.18 -11.93 -3.06
C SER A 21 -2.25 -11.05 -3.90
N VAL A 22 -1.66 -10.04 -3.27
CA VAL A 22 -0.44 -9.45 -3.80
C VAL A 22 0.61 -10.53 -3.59
N GLU A 23 0.62 -11.47 -4.53
CA GLU A 23 1.77 -12.30 -4.76
C GLU A 23 2.89 -11.31 -5.08
N GLU A 24 3.80 -11.22 -4.14
CA GLU A 24 5.12 -10.65 -4.27
C GLU A 24 5.79 -11.30 -5.51
N GLU A 25 5.47 -10.79 -6.71
CA GLU A 25 6.30 -11.03 -7.88
C GLU A 25 7.56 -10.21 -7.69
N GLY A 26 8.52 -10.86 -7.05
CA GLY A 26 9.88 -10.41 -6.99
C GLY A 26 10.47 -10.21 -8.38
N ASN A 27 11.35 -9.22 -8.42
CA ASN A 27 12.55 -9.23 -9.23
C ASN A 27 12.39 -8.93 -10.73
N GLU A 28 12.14 -7.66 -11.06
CA GLU A 28 12.90 -7.04 -12.14
C GLU A 28 14.20 -6.44 -11.57
N SER A 29 15.23 -7.27 -11.60
CA SER A 29 16.62 -6.84 -11.46
C SER A 29 16.94 -5.85 -12.60
N GLY A 30 17.02 -4.56 -12.26
CA GLY A 30 17.57 -3.52 -13.14
C GLY A 30 16.64 -2.33 -13.37
N ARG A 31 16.93 -1.20 -12.71
CA ARG A 31 16.35 0.16 -12.88
C ARG A 31 15.23 0.61 -11.92
N ASN A 32 15.05 -0.06 -10.79
CA ASN A 32 14.04 0.30 -9.79
C ASN A 32 14.52 1.37 -8.81
N GLN A 33 14.55 2.64 -9.23
CA GLN A 33 14.35 3.70 -8.24
C GLN A 33 12.93 3.53 -7.71
N PRO A 34 12.72 3.39 -6.39
CA PRO A 34 11.39 3.34 -5.83
C PRO A 34 10.47 4.40 -6.45
N ALA A 35 9.25 4.01 -6.83
CA ALA A 35 8.29 4.93 -7.42
C ALA A 35 8.10 6.21 -6.58
N TRP A 36 8.34 6.12 -5.26
CA TRP A 36 8.32 7.26 -4.36
C TRP A 36 9.51 8.24 -4.53
N GLU A 37 10.70 7.78 -4.90
CA GLU A 37 11.82 8.69 -5.17
C GLU A 37 11.54 9.56 -6.40
N LYS A 38 10.91 8.96 -7.43
CA LYS A 38 10.43 9.69 -8.62
C LYS A 38 9.27 10.64 -8.28
N TRP A 39 8.32 10.21 -7.45
CA TRP A 39 7.13 11.01 -7.08
C TRP A 39 7.51 12.33 -6.38
N SER A 40 8.49 12.25 -5.47
CA SER A 40 8.92 13.39 -4.67
C SER A 40 9.69 14.44 -5.48
N ASN A 41 10.45 14.01 -6.50
CA ASN A 41 11.27 14.92 -7.31
C ASN A 41 10.56 15.50 -8.56
N ASP A 42 9.55 14.82 -9.10
CA ASP A 42 8.85 15.22 -10.35
C ASP A 42 7.76 16.30 -10.12
N GLY A 43 7.70 16.94 -8.94
CA GLY A 43 6.68 17.93 -8.59
C GLY A 43 5.28 17.34 -8.34
N THR A 44 5.11 16.02 -8.53
CA THR A 44 3.86 15.30 -8.26
C THR A 44 3.47 15.45 -6.78
N GLU A 45 4.43 15.48 -5.87
CA GLU A 45 4.22 15.74 -4.44
C GLU A 45 3.42 17.02 -4.17
N ARG A 46 3.85 18.13 -4.77
CA ARG A 46 3.17 19.43 -4.58
C ARG A 46 1.76 19.43 -5.16
N GLN A 47 1.57 18.77 -6.30
CA GLN A 47 0.27 18.66 -6.94
C GLN A 47 -0.69 17.83 -6.09
N VAL A 48 -0.23 16.69 -5.57
CA VAL A 48 -1.04 15.86 -4.66
C VAL A 48 -1.33 16.62 -3.38
N ALA A 49 -0.36 17.28 -2.76
CA ALA A 49 -0.57 18.06 -1.53
C ALA A 49 -1.65 19.13 -1.71
N LYS A 50 -1.58 19.90 -2.80
CA LYS A 50 -2.61 20.88 -3.14
C LYS A 50 -3.98 20.23 -3.35
N LEU A 51 -4.04 19.14 -4.10
CA LEU A 51 -5.30 18.42 -4.34
C LEU A 51 -5.86 17.81 -3.04
N MET A 52 -5.02 17.36 -2.10
CA MET A 52 -5.50 16.84 -0.81
C MET A 52 -6.20 17.91 0.02
N GLU A 53 -5.86 19.19 -0.14
CA GLU A 53 -6.54 20.31 0.52
C GLU A 53 -7.83 20.73 -0.20
N GLU A 54 -7.81 20.78 -1.54
CA GLU A 54 -8.93 21.29 -2.35
C GLU A 54 -9.97 20.21 -2.70
N ASN A 55 -9.51 19.03 -3.12
CA ASN A 55 -10.35 17.92 -3.58
C ASN A 55 -9.62 16.57 -3.46
N VAL A 56 -9.82 15.91 -2.32
CA VAL A 56 -9.22 14.60 -2.03
C VAL A 56 -9.55 13.55 -3.10
N GLY A 57 -10.75 13.60 -3.71
CA GLY A 57 -11.12 12.67 -4.78
C GLY A 57 -10.22 12.78 -6.01
N ALA A 58 -9.89 14.00 -6.43
CA ALA A 58 -8.95 14.24 -7.51
C ALA A 58 -7.50 13.84 -7.13
N ALA A 59 -7.10 14.06 -5.88
CA ALA A 59 -5.80 13.60 -5.38
C ALA A 59 -5.70 12.06 -5.46
N MET A 60 -6.75 11.35 -5.05
CA MET A 60 -6.81 9.88 -5.11
C MET A 60 -6.71 9.38 -6.55
N GLN A 61 -7.42 10.01 -7.49
CA GLN A 61 -7.33 9.67 -8.91
C GLN A 61 -5.91 9.87 -9.45
N LEU A 62 -5.25 10.98 -9.10
CA LEU A 62 -3.86 11.24 -9.51
C LEU A 62 -2.90 10.18 -8.96
N LEU A 63 -3.03 9.83 -7.68
CA LEU A 63 -2.22 8.78 -7.05
C LEU A 63 -2.45 7.42 -7.73
N GLN A 64 -3.71 7.05 -7.97
CA GLN A 64 -4.04 5.80 -8.67
C GLN A 64 -3.49 5.76 -10.10
N SER A 65 -3.56 6.86 -10.85
CA SER A 65 -2.99 6.94 -12.21
C SER A 65 -1.47 6.75 -12.25
N LYS A 66 -0.80 6.89 -11.11
CA LYS A 66 0.64 6.69 -10.91
C LYS A 66 0.97 5.42 -10.13
N ALA A 67 -0.01 4.54 -9.92
CA ALA A 67 0.11 3.33 -9.09
C ALA A 67 0.61 3.62 -7.65
N LEU A 68 0.26 4.77 -7.10
CA LEU A 68 0.52 5.16 -5.73
C LEU A 68 -0.76 5.07 -4.90
N CYS A 69 -0.61 4.73 -3.61
CA CYS A 69 -1.71 4.68 -2.66
C CYS A 69 -1.39 5.49 -1.41
N ILE A 70 -2.43 5.97 -0.74
CA ILE A 70 -2.31 6.54 0.61
C ILE A 70 -2.31 5.39 1.61
N MET A 71 -1.36 5.42 2.53
CA MET A 71 -1.30 4.47 3.64
C MET A 71 -1.29 5.23 4.97
N PRO A 72 -2.21 4.92 5.90
CA PRO A 72 -2.20 5.50 7.24
C PRO A 72 -0.93 5.13 8.01
N ILE A 73 -0.42 6.05 8.83
CA ILE A 73 0.79 5.81 9.65
C ILE A 73 0.60 4.59 10.55
N SER A 74 -0.55 4.45 11.22
CA SER A 74 -0.82 3.30 12.09
C SER A 74 -0.76 1.96 11.36
N LEU A 75 -1.17 1.94 10.08
CA LEU A 75 -1.07 0.75 9.24
C LEU A 75 0.38 0.51 8.81
N ALA A 76 1.06 1.56 8.34
CA ALA A 76 2.47 1.50 7.94
C ALA A 76 3.35 0.96 9.08
N SER A 77 3.20 1.50 10.29
CA SER A 77 3.93 1.05 11.47
C SER A 77 3.64 -0.41 11.82
N ALA A 78 2.43 -0.92 11.56
CA ALA A 78 2.08 -2.32 11.84
C ALA A 78 2.67 -3.31 10.82
N ILE A 79 2.80 -2.92 9.54
CA ILE A 79 3.19 -3.84 8.47
C ILE A 79 4.64 -3.69 7.98
N TYR A 80 5.29 -2.54 8.20
CA TYR A 80 6.69 -2.34 7.79
C TYR A 80 7.71 -2.68 8.89
N HIS A 81 7.31 -2.69 10.16
CA HIS A 81 8.21 -3.08 11.27
C HIS A 81 8.47 -4.59 11.33
N THR A 82 7.77 -5.38 10.52
CA THR A 82 7.90 -6.85 10.46
C THR A 82 8.88 -7.36 9.41
N GLN A 83 9.58 -6.49 8.69
CA GLN A 83 10.74 -6.92 7.90
C GLN A 83 11.97 -6.82 8.82
N PRO A 84 12.45 -7.92 9.44
CA PRO A 84 13.79 -7.89 9.99
C PRO A 84 14.75 -7.46 8.87
N PRO A 85 15.76 -6.63 9.13
CA PRO A 85 16.82 -6.43 8.16
C PRO A 85 17.32 -7.82 7.78
N ASP A 86 17.37 -8.12 6.48
CA ASP A 86 17.89 -9.38 5.93
C ASP A 86 19.29 -9.65 6.50
N THR A 87 19.31 -10.33 7.64
CA THR A 87 20.47 -10.97 8.24
C THR A 87 20.38 -12.44 7.90
N ALA A 88 20.17 -12.73 6.62
CA ALA A 88 20.32 -14.06 6.08
C ALA A 88 21.82 -14.40 6.02
N SER A 89 22.25 -15.12 7.06
CA SER A 89 23.40 -16.04 7.06
C SER A 89 24.80 -15.43 6.91
N VAL A 90 25.33 -14.87 8.00
CA VAL A 90 26.75 -15.12 8.32
C VAL A 90 26.86 -16.63 8.57
N VAL A 91 27.36 -17.35 7.56
CA VAL A 91 27.77 -18.75 7.66
C VAL A 91 28.76 -18.86 8.81
N LYS A 92 28.37 -19.44 9.93
CA LYS A 92 29.31 -19.85 10.98
C LYS A 92 30.09 -21.05 10.43
N PRO A 93 31.42 -20.98 10.27
CA PRO A 93 32.20 -22.16 9.92
C PRO A 93 32.08 -23.19 11.04
N GLU A 94 31.67 -24.38 10.63
CA GLU A 94 31.66 -25.62 11.41
C GLU A 94 32.94 -25.77 12.25
N THR A 95 32.80 -25.88 13.58
CA THR A 95 33.92 -26.27 14.44
C THR A 95 33.86 -27.79 14.61
N ASN A 96 34.86 -28.48 14.06
CA ASN A 96 35.06 -29.92 14.23
C ASN A 96 35.29 -30.26 15.73
N PRO A 97 34.75 -31.38 16.25
CA PRO A 97 35.14 -31.87 17.57
C PRO A 97 36.46 -32.67 17.48
N PRO A 98 37.39 -32.54 18.45
CA PRO A 98 38.58 -33.38 18.48
C PRO A 98 38.25 -34.77 19.03
N SER A 99 38.89 -35.79 18.43
CA SER A 99 39.11 -37.12 19.02
C SER A 99 40.28 -37.09 20.01
#